data_AF-A0A194XCD6-F1
#
_entry.id   AF-A0A194XCD6-F1
#
_cell.length_a   1.000
_cell.length_b   1.000
_cell.length_c   1.000
_cell.angle_alpha   90.00
_cell.angle_beta   90.00
_cell.angle_gamma   90.00
#
_symmetry.space_group_name_H-M   'P 1'
#
loop_
_entity.id
_entity.type
_entity.pdbx_description
1 polymer ?
#
loop_
_entity_poly.entity_id
_entity_poly.type
_entity_poly.pdbx_seq_one_letter_code
_entity_poly.pdbx_strand_id
1 'polypeptide(L)'
;IHVSSPMLNGHKLEILVLEMDPQNVGDEGAFTEAVLVPTMEIPTSSTGRYTPVTTPVHKSLIVADGVMGAATVLSYPIDTDRSVVGAAVDLQVVNLQKEPLPFQTIDVALAEKALGSFRESVDNALSYEENWFKSGLPEILDWVRDGTASTDGATKQPLRQLIESVLRNASVAIEAERSRQLSAALTAKVSSSDLVGLRKELSSWAERAHTELRDQLDIAFNGRRWRKLGWWKLFWRVDDVSMIASDILNQRFLTDAEKEVIFLAGRVVEAGALKQIPEASPKNWAYKREIQEHAKLQLGSSPPPPVIQDLIESPRDHLPVNVKLHPWPLHIPATRTYLSQETVPALQALAQKLVLQTLSTSSLATVFGGLIYLSSVSNTLYEAGAVAALGVVFSLRRMQGKWETARTFWEGEVREEGRKAVRGVEGAVNGVLEKPDQPLEGDLELEKAADAVEKAQAALTETR
;
A
#
# COMPACT_ATOMS: atom_id res chain seq x y z
N ILE A 1 -6.06 -22.99 -47.23
CA ILE A 1 -6.79 -23.12 -48.50
C ILE A 1 -7.00 -21.72 -49.04
N HIS A 2 -6.43 -21.34 -50.18
CA HIS A 2 -6.67 -20.02 -50.79
C HIS A 2 -7.77 -20.17 -51.83
N VAL A 3 -8.97 -19.66 -51.54
CA VAL A 3 -10.11 -19.70 -52.47
C VAL A 3 -10.10 -18.41 -53.27
N SER A 4 -9.58 -18.45 -54.50
CA SER A 4 -9.61 -17.29 -55.40
C SER A 4 -11.05 -17.07 -55.89
N SER A 5 -11.62 -15.90 -55.61
CA SER A 5 -12.95 -15.51 -56.08
C SER A 5 -12.88 -14.17 -56.81
N PRO A 6 -13.22 -14.12 -58.12
CA PRO A 6 -13.27 -12.85 -58.86
C PRO A 6 -14.15 -11.79 -58.20
N MET A 7 -15.16 -12.25 -57.45
CA MET A 7 -16.14 -11.41 -56.77
C MET A 7 -15.66 -10.84 -55.43
N LEU A 8 -14.65 -11.44 -54.78
CA LEU A 8 -14.16 -11.02 -53.46
C LEU A 8 -12.69 -10.57 -53.46
N ASN A 9 -11.92 -10.96 -54.49
CA ASN A 9 -10.48 -10.66 -54.58
C ASN A 9 -10.16 -9.15 -54.53
N GLY A 10 -11.07 -8.28 -55.00
CA GLY A 10 -10.91 -6.83 -54.93
C GLY A 10 -11.00 -6.22 -53.52
N HIS A 11 -11.53 -6.97 -52.54
CA HIS A 11 -11.85 -6.48 -51.20
C HIS A 11 -10.82 -6.89 -50.12
N LYS A 12 -9.82 -7.71 -50.47
CA LYS A 12 -8.78 -8.23 -49.55
C LYS A 12 -9.38 -8.83 -48.27
N LEU A 13 -10.40 -9.66 -48.41
CA LEU A 13 -11.09 -10.30 -47.29
C LEU A 13 -10.40 -11.61 -46.91
N GLU A 14 -10.24 -11.81 -45.62
CA GLU A 14 -9.85 -13.10 -45.02
C GLU A 14 -11.10 -13.72 -44.39
N ILE A 15 -11.38 -14.97 -44.74
CA ILE A 15 -12.59 -15.67 -44.30
C ILE A 15 -12.19 -16.76 -43.31
N LEU A 16 -12.78 -16.70 -42.13
CA LEU A 16 -12.66 -17.71 -41.10
C LEU A 16 -13.99 -18.48 -41.03
N VAL A 17 -13.93 -19.79 -41.23
CA VAL A 17 -15.09 -20.69 -41.13
C VAL A 17 -14.95 -21.47 -39.84
N LEU A 18 -15.98 -21.38 -38.99
CA LEU A 18 -16.02 -22.02 -37.68
C LEU A 18 -17.37 -22.68 -37.49
N GLU A 19 -17.36 -23.86 -36.87
CA GLU A 19 -18.55 -24.46 -36.28
C GLU A 19 -18.72 -23.86 -34.89
N MET A 20 -19.80 -23.13 -34.66
CA MET A 20 -20.10 -22.53 -33.36
C MET A 20 -21.58 -22.71 -33.00
N ASP A 21 -21.84 -22.91 -31.72
CA ASP A 21 -23.18 -22.82 -31.13
C ASP A 21 -23.16 -21.64 -30.14
N PRO A 22 -23.53 -20.43 -30.57
CA PRO A 22 -23.46 -19.26 -29.71
C PRO A 22 -24.50 -19.39 -28.61
N GLN A 23 -24.04 -19.47 -27.36
CA GLN A 23 -24.92 -19.64 -26.21
C GLN A 23 -25.87 -18.44 -26.09
N ASN A 24 -27.16 -18.73 -25.90
CA ASN A 24 -28.17 -17.74 -25.51
C ASN A 24 -27.96 -17.32 -24.05
N VAL A 25 -26.90 -16.55 -23.82
CA VAL A 25 -26.71 -15.83 -22.57
C VAL A 25 -27.60 -14.61 -22.66
N GLY A 26 -28.53 -14.43 -21.71
CA GLY A 26 -29.53 -13.34 -21.71
C GLY A 26 -28.97 -11.92 -21.58
N ASP A 27 -27.70 -11.71 -21.88
CA ASP A 27 -26.97 -10.45 -21.85
C ASP A 27 -26.47 -10.15 -23.27
N GLU A 28 -27.04 -9.13 -23.92
CA GLU A 28 -26.85 -8.82 -25.35
C GLU A 28 -25.39 -8.52 -25.71
N GLY A 29 -24.65 -7.92 -24.78
CA GLY A 29 -23.22 -7.65 -24.93
C GLY A 29 -22.39 -8.94 -25.02
N ALA A 30 -22.80 -10.00 -24.32
CA ALA A 30 -22.09 -11.27 -24.33
C ALA A 30 -22.29 -12.04 -25.65
N PHE A 31 -23.48 -11.93 -26.28
CA PHE A 31 -23.75 -12.59 -27.56
C PHE A 31 -22.95 -11.97 -28.71
N THR A 32 -22.99 -10.64 -28.82
CA THR A 32 -22.23 -9.91 -29.87
C THR A 32 -20.73 -10.15 -29.74
N GLU A 33 -20.20 -10.12 -28.52
CA GLU A 33 -18.79 -10.42 -28.23
C GLU A 33 -18.43 -11.88 -28.57
N ALA A 34 -19.27 -12.85 -28.22
CA ALA A 34 -19.03 -14.26 -28.53
C ALA A 34 -18.98 -14.55 -30.04
N VAL A 35 -19.80 -13.85 -30.83
CA VAL A 35 -19.89 -14.03 -32.29
C VAL A 35 -18.76 -13.29 -33.03
N LEU A 36 -18.34 -12.13 -32.53
CA LEU A 36 -17.26 -11.32 -33.13
C LEU A 36 -15.86 -11.68 -32.62
N VAL A 37 -15.76 -12.35 -31.47
CA VAL A 37 -14.49 -12.81 -30.90
C VAL A 37 -14.59 -14.32 -30.63
N PRO A 38 -14.74 -15.15 -31.67
CA PRO A 38 -14.82 -16.59 -31.48
C PRO A 38 -13.53 -17.15 -30.87
N THR A 39 -13.68 -18.17 -30.04
CA THR A 39 -12.56 -18.87 -29.42
C THR A 39 -12.27 -20.16 -30.19
N MET A 40 -11.07 -20.26 -30.75
CA MET A 40 -10.60 -21.44 -31.47
C MET A 40 -9.68 -22.28 -30.58
N GLU A 41 -9.86 -23.59 -30.59
CA GLU A 41 -8.96 -24.50 -29.91
C GLU A 41 -7.82 -24.92 -30.84
N ILE A 42 -6.61 -24.41 -30.60
CA ILE A 42 -5.44 -24.79 -31.38
C ILE A 42 -4.74 -25.98 -30.68
N PRO A 43 -4.59 -27.14 -31.34
CA PRO A 43 -3.88 -28.27 -30.76
C PRO A 43 -2.39 -27.94 -30.64
N THR A 44 -1.87 -27.97 -29.41
CA THR A 44 -0.43 -27.86 -29.19
C THR A 44 0.24 -29.19 -29.55
N SER A 45 1.21 -29.12 -30.46
CA SER A 45 1.86 -30.30 -31.04
C SER A 45 2.56 -31.13 -29.96
N SER A 46 2.09 -32.38 -29.79
CA SER A 46 2.61 -33.52 -29.01
C SER A 46 1.95 -33.89 -27.68
N THR A 47 1.19 -33.01 -27.01
CA THR A 47 0.66 -33.32 -25.65
C THR A 47 -0.85 -33.48 -25.54
N GLY A 48 -1.61 -33.33 -26.64
CA GLY A 48 -3.08 -33.40 -26.61
C GLY A 48 -3.75 -32.27 -25.80
N ARG A 49 -3.00 -31.18 -25.52
CA ARG A 49 -3.52 -29.98 -24.84
C ARG A 49 -3.98 -28.99 -25.90
N TYR A 50 -5.20 -28.49 -25.75
CA TYR A 50 -5.76 -27.42 -26.57
C TYR A 50 -5.53 -26.10 -25.88
N THR A 51 -5.03 -25.11 -26.62
CA THR A 51 -4.96 -23.73 -26.14
C THR A 51 -6.10 -22.96 -26.79
N PRO A 52 -7.05 -22.42 -26.02
CA PRO A 52 -8.07 -21.53 -26.57
C PRO A 52 -7.39 -20.24 -27.03
N VAL A 53 -7.61 -19.88 -28.29
CA VAL A 53 -7.13 -18.65 -28.92
C VAL A 53 -8.33 -17.88 -29.41
N THR A 54 -8.51 -16.66 -28.91
CA THR A 54 -9.55 -15.75 -29.39
C THR A 54 -9.12 -15.14 -30.73
N THR A 55 -10.00 -15.20 -31.71
CA THR A 55 -9.74 -14.70 -33.07
C THR A 55 -10.78 -13.65 -33.44
N PRO A 56 -10.55 -12.36 -33.12
CA PRO A 56 -11.52 -11.30 -33.40
C PRO A 56 -11.73 -11.10 -34.91
N VAL A 57 -12.99 -10.92 -35.31
CA VAL A 57 -13.44 -10.70 -36.69
C VAL A 57 -14.19 -9.38 -36.85
N HIS A 58 -14.19 -8.83 -38.06
CA HIS A 58 -14.85 -7.55 -38.37
C HIS A 58 -16.33 -7.70 -38.74
N LYS A 59 -16.71 -8.86 -39.26
CA LYS A 59 -18.08 -9.24 -39.59
C LYS A 59 -18.23 -10.74 -39.34
N SER A 60 -19.42 -11.15 -38.93
CA SER A 60 -19.75 -12.57 -38.74
C SER A 60 -21.07 -12.89 -39.43
N LEU A 61 -21.09 -13.99 -40.20
CA LEU A 61 -22.28 -14.49 -40.86
C LEU A 61 -22.62 -15.85 -40.26
N ILE A 62 -23.73 -15.91 -39.52
CA ILE A 62 -24.23 -17.16 -38.96
C ILE A 62 -25.00 -17.89 -40.05
N VAL A 63 -24.57 -19.10 -40.38
CA VAL A 63 -25.20 -19.94 -41.41
C VAL A 63 -25.89 -21.11 -40.72
N ALA A 64 -27.16 -21.34 -41.01
CA ALA A 64 -27.92 -22.46 -40.46
C ALA A 64 -28.66 -23.24 -41.56
N ASP A 65 -29.00 -24.50 -41.28
CA ASP A 65 -29.65 -25.40 -42.22
C ASP A 65 -31.08 -25.77 -41.79
N GLY A 66 -32.01 -25.69 -42.73
CA GLY A 66 -33.39 -26.12 -42.59
C GLY A 66 -34.22 -25.35 -41.55
N VAL A 67 -35.40 -25.90 -41.26
CA VAL A 67 -36.38 -25.29 -40.35
C VAL A 67 -35.87 -25.26 -38.90
N MET A 68 -35.09 -26.27 -38.50
CA MET A 68 -34.47 -26.30 -37.18
C MET A 68 -33.41 -25.22 -37.03
N GLY A 69 -32.57 -25.02 -38.05
CA GLY A 69 -31.62 -23.91 -38.09
C GLY A 69 -32.30 -22.54 -38.03
N ALA A 70 -33.42 -22.38 -38.74
CA ALA A 70 -34.24 -21.17 -38.66
C ALA A 70 -34.74 -20.89 -37.24
N ALA A 71 -35.22 -21.92 -36.52
CA ALA A 71 -35.69 -21.78 -35.15
C ALA A 71 -34.57 -21.35 -34.19
N THR A 72 -33.36 -21.87 -34.38
CA THR A 72 -32.18 -21.46 -33.58
C THR A 72 -31.81 -20.00 -33.85
N VAL A 73 -31.76 -19.57 -35.11
CA VAL A 73 -31.46 -18.18 -35.48
C VAL A 73 -32.52 -17.20 -34.94
N LEU A 74 -33.79 -17.59 -34.93
CA LEU A 74 -34.88 -16.80 -34.33
C LEU A 74 -34.77 -16.64 -32.82
N SER A 75 -34.00 -17.52 -32.15
CA SER A 75 -33.81 -17.46 -30.70
C SER A 75 -32.73 -16.45 -30.28
N TYR A 76 -31.97 -15.89 -31.23
CA TYR A 76 -30.92 -14.91 -30.94
C TYR A 76 -31.46 -13.50 -30.69
N PRO A 77 -30.71 -12.65 -29.96
CA PRO A 77 -31.14 -11.29 -29.64
C PRO A 77 -31.46 -10.46 -30.89
N ILE A 78 -32.59 -9.73 -30.88
CA ILE A 78 -33.10 -8.98 -32.04
C ILE A 78 -32.34 -7.64 -32.25
N ASP A 79 -31.69 -7.11 -31.20
CA ASP A 79 -31.05 -5.78 -31.19
C ASP A 79 -29.58 -5.79 -31.65
N THR A 80 -29.10 -6.90 -32.22
CA THR A 80 -27.74 -6.97 -32.80
C THR A 80 -27.59 -6.12 -34.05
N ASP A 81 -26.46 -5.44 -34.19
CA ASP A 81 -26.13 -4.66 -35.38
C ASP A 81 -25.98 -5.55 -36.62
N ARG A 82 -27.01 -5.53 -37.47
CA ARG A 82 -27.10 -6.34 -38.70
C ARG A 82 -26.09 -5.96 -39.77
N SER A 83 -25.40 -4.83 -39.63
CA SER A 83 -24.31 -4.45 -40.55
C SER A 83 -23.02 -5.24 -40.29
N VAL A 84 -22.89 -5.79 -39.07
CA VAL A 84 -21.71 -6.53 -38.59
C VAL A 84 -22.01 -8.02 -38.38
N VAL A 85 -23.19 -8.34 -37.82
CA VAL A 85 -23.64 -9.72 -37.59
C VAL A 85 -24.83 -10.03 -38.50
N GLY A 86 -24.61 -10.87 -39.50
CA GLY A 86 -25.63 -11.36 -40.42
C GLY A 86 -26.07 -12.78 -40.09
N ALA A 87 -27.26 -13.17 -40.52
CA ALA A 87 -27.72 -14.55 -40.45
C ALA A 87 -28.32 -15.00 -41.78
N ALA A 88 -27.98 -16.22 -42.20
CA ALA A 88 -28.48 -16.86 -43.42
C ALA A 88 -28.94 -18.29 -43.12
N VAL A 89 -30.08 -18.69 -43.66
CA VAL A 89 -30.65 -20.03 -43.45
C VAL A 89 -30.96 -20.68 -44.79
N ASP A 90 -30.46 -21.91 -44.99
CA ASP A 90 -30.80 -22.74 -46.14
C ASP A 90 -32.23 -23.28 -45.99
N LEU A 91 -33.14 -22.74 -46.79
CA LEU A 91 -34.54 -23.13 -46.81
C LEU A 91 -34.94 -23.33 -48.26
N GLN A 92 -35.20 -24.59 -48.63
CA GLN A 92 -35.72 -25.01 -49.95
C GLN A 92 -37.21 -24.61 -50.14
N VAL A 93 -37.59 -23.42 -49.68
CA VAL A 93 -38.97 -22.94 -49.69
C VAL A 93 -39.15 -21.96 -50.83
N VAL A 94 -39.84 -22.41 -51.86
CA VAL A 94 -40.20 -21.58 -53.02
C VAL A 94 -41.28 -20.58 -52.59
N ASN A 95 -41.00 -19.28 -52.74
CA ASN A 95 -41.90 -18.13 -52.48
C ASN A 95 -42.28 -17.84 -51.02
N LEU A 96 -41.30 -17.44 -50.19
CA LEU A 96 -41.59 -16.60 -49.03
C LEU A 96 -41.78 -15.15 -49.50
N GLN A 97 -43.04 -14.73 -49.65
CA GLN A 97 -43.38 -13.34 -49.93
C GLN A 97 -42.95 -12.45 -48.75
N LYS A 98 -41.97 -11.57 -49.00
CA LYS A 98 -41.84 -10.16 -48.54
C LYS A 98 -42.10 -9.80 -47.06
N GLU A 99 -42.18 -10.72 -46.11
CA GLU A 99 -42.11 -10.36 -44.70
C GLU A 99 -40.65 -10.27 -44.23
N PRO A 100 -40.25 -9.20 -43.52
CA PRO A 100 -38.87 -9.03 -43.09
C PRO A 100 -38.54 -10.02 -41.97
N LEU A 101 -37.99 -11.18 -42.36
CA LEU A 101 -37.39 -12.12 -41.42
C LEU A 101 -36.09 -11.54 -40.84
N PRO A 102 -35.69 -11.94 -39.62
CA PRO A 102 -34.43 -11.49 -39.02
C PRO A 102 -33.19 -12.15 -39.65
N PHE A 103 -33.38 -13.05 -40.62
CA PHE A 103 -32.32 -13.74 -41.37
C PHE A 103 -32.66 -13.78 -42.86
N GLN A 104 -31.63 -13.91 -43.69
CA GLN A 104 -31.76 -14.10 -45.14
C GLN A 104 -32.03 -15.57 -45.46
N THR A 105 -32.94 -15.84 -46.39
CA THR A 105 -33.23 -17.20 -46.86
C THR A 105 -32.43 -17.48 -48.11
N ILE A 106 -31.71 -18.61 -48.13
CA ILE A 106 -30.94 -19.07 -49.29
C ILE A 106 -31.37 -20.47 -49.72
N ASP A 107 -31.12 -20.79 -50.98
CA ASP A 107 -31.25 -22.14 -51.52
C ASP A 107 -29.90 -22.57 -52.11
N VAL A 108 -29.12 -23.31 -51.30
CA VAL A 108 -27.77 -23.73 -51.66
C VAL A 108 -27.80 -24.76 -52.79
N ALA A 109 -28.81 -25.65 -52.81
CA ALA A 109 -28.95 -26.68 -53.83
C ALA A 109 -29.23 -26.07 -55.22
N LEU A 110 -30.05 -25.03 -55.27
CA LEU A 110 -30.36 -24.30 -56.50
C LEU A 110 -29.12 -23.54 -57.00
N ALA A 111 -28.35 -22.91 -56.10
CA ALA A 111 -27.10 -22.26 -56.44
C ALA A 111 -26.03 -23.24 -56.98
N GLU A 112 -25.89 -24.40 -56.34
CA GLU A 112 -24.95 -25.44 -56.77
C GLU A 112 -25.32 -25.97 -58.16
N LYS A 113 -26.62 -26.20 -58.40
CA LYS A 113 -27.14 -26.59 -59.71
C LYS A 113 -26.88 -25.52 -60.78
N ALA A 114 -27.06 -24.24 -60.43
CA ALA A 114 -26.75 -23.13 -61.34
C ALA A 114 -25.26 -23.14 -61.73
N LEU A 115 -24.36 -23.20 -60.73
CA LEU A 115 -22.91 -23.27 -60.94
C LEU A 115 -22.48 -24.50 -61.73
N GLY A 116 -23.09 -25.67 -61.46
CA GLY A 116 -22.86 -26.89 -62.22
C GLY A 116 -23.21 -26.71 -63.70
N SER A 117 -24.41 -26.20 -63.99
CA SER A 117 -24.87 -25.98 -65.37
C SER A 117 -24.01 -24.98 -66.16
N PHE A 118 -23.50 -23.94 -65.49
CA PHE A 118 -22.57 -22.99 -66.11
C PHE A 118 -21.19 -23.58 -66.40
N ARG A 119 -20.68 -24.45 -65.49
CA ARG A 119 -19.40 -25.14 -65.68
C ARG A 119 -19.45 -26.17 -66.82
N GLU A 120 -20.62 -26.74 -67.09
CA GLU A 120 -20.84 -27.66 -68.20
C GLU A 120 -20.79 -26.96 -69.57
N SER A 121 -21.44 -25.81 -69.71
CA SER A 121 -21.35 -24.98 -70.93
C SER A 121 -21.68 -23.52 -70.64
N VAL A 122 -20.96 -22.62 -71.31
CA VAL A 122 -21.21 -21.18 -71.32
C VAL A 122 -22.57 -20.85 -71.94
N ASP A 123 -23.12 -21.73 -72.78
CA ASP A 123 -24.45 -21.56 -73.39
C ASP A 123 -25.59 -21.56 -72.35
N ASN A 124 -25.33 -22.08 -71.15
CA ASN A 124 -26.25 -22.09 -70.02
C ASN A 124 -26.19 -20.79 -69.19
N ALA A 125 -25.56 -19.71 -69.69
CA ALA A 125 -25.40 -18.47 -68.93
C ALA A 125 -26.73 -17.86 -68.44
N LEU A 126 -27.79 -17.93 -69.26
CA LEU A 126 -29.13 -17.42 -68.92
C LEU A 126 -29.78 -18.20 -67.79
N SER A 127 -29.70 -19.54 -67.83
CA SER A 127 -30.24 -20.40 -66.78
C SER A 127 -29.40 -20.33 -65.51
N TYR A 128 -28.09 -20.12 -65.63
CA TYR A 128 -27.22 -19.80 -64.50
C TYR A 128 -27.64 -18.50 -63.82
N GLU A 129 -27.79 -17.41 -64.58
CA GLU A 129 -28.14 -16.10 -64.01
C GLU A 129 -29.48 -16.15 -63.29
N GLU A 130 -30.52 -16.71 -63.93
CA GLU A 130 -31.84 -16.82 -63.34
C GLU A 130 -31.84 -17.65 -62.04
N ASN A 131 -31.17 -18.80 -62.04
CA ASN A 131 -31.10 -19.66 -60.87
C ASN A 131 -30.20 -19.05 -59.78
N TRP A 132 -29.07 -18.45 -60.14
CA TRP A 132 -28.18 -17.78 -59.19
C TRP A 132 -28.91 -16.64 -58.45
N PHE A 133 -29.70 -15.82 -59.15
CA PHE A 133 -30.52 -14.80 -58.51
C PHE A 133 -31.64 -15.38 -57.63
N LYS A 134 -32.31 -16.44 -58.08
CA LYS A 134 -33.35 -17.11 -57.28
C LYS A 134 -32.82 -17.78 -56.01
N SER A 135 -31.52 -18.09 -55.94
CA SER A 135 -30.90 -18.73 -54.78
C SER A 135 -30.73 -17.82 -53.56
N GLY A 136 -30.86 -16.50 -53.71
CA GLY A 136 -30.62 -15.53 -52.62
C GLY A 136 -29.14 -15.27 -52.30
N LEU A 137 -28.19 -16.04 -52.85
CA LEU A 137 -26.75 -15.82 -52.63
C LEU A 137 -26.22 -14.43 -53.05
N PRO A 138 -26.73 -13.77 -54.10
CA PRO A 138 -26.28 -12.41 -54.43
C PRO A 138 -26.48 -11.41 -53.29
N GLU A 139 -27.55 -11.54 -52.50
CA GLU A 139 -27.84 -10.62 -51.39
C GLU A 139 -26.84 -10.77 -50.25
N ILE A 140 -26.44 -12.02 -49.93
CA ILE A 140 -25.36 -12.30 -48.98
C ILE A 140 -24.05 -11.71 -49.49
N LEU A 141 -23.77 -11.90 -50.79
CA LEU A 141 -22.52 -11.42 -51.37
C LEU A 141 -22.42 -9.89 -51.30
N ASP A 142 -23.51 -9.19 -51.56
CA ASP A 142 -23.57 -7.73 -51.44
C ASP A 142 -23.43 -7.28 -49.98
N TRP A 143 -24.04 -7.99 -49.02
CA TRP A 143 -23.85 -7.73 -47.58
C TRP A 143 -22.41 -7.94 -47.10
N VAL A 144 -21.74 -9.00 -47.58
CA VAL A 144 -20.32 -9.26 -47.27
C VAL A 144 -19.44 -8.14 -47.82
N ARG A 145 -19.76 -7.62 -49.01
CA ARG A 145 -19.02 -6.52 -49.64
C ARG A 145 -19.29 -5.17 -48.99
N ASP A 146 -20.47 -4.98 -48.43
CA ASP A 146 -20.86 -3.71 -47.84
C ASP A 146 -19.88 -3.27 -46.74
N GLY A 147 -19.45 -2.00 -46.78
CA GLY A 147 -18.47 -1.46 -45.83
C GLY A 147 -17.02 -1.97 -45.96
N THR A 148 -16.69 -2.78 -46.97
CA THR A 148 -15.31 -3.30 -47.18
C THR A 148 -14.49 -2.48 -48.17
N ALA A 149 -15.15 -1.67 -49.02
CA ALA A 149 -14.50 -0.78 -49.97
C ALA A 149 -13.73 0.33 -49.24
N SER A 150 -12.48 0.56 -49.63
CA SER A 150 -11.67 1.64 -49.07
C SER A 150 -11.95 2.93 -49.82
N THR A 151 -12.59 3.89 -49.17
CA THR A 151 -12.60 5.29 -49.61
C THR A 151 -11.31 5.96 -49.12
N ASP A 152 -10.60 6.67 -50.00
CA ASP A 152 -9.33 7.33 -49.65
C ASP A 152 -9.50 8.25 -48.43
N GLY A 153 -8.74 7.98 -47.36
CA GLY A 153 -8.71 8.78 -46.13
C GLY A 153 -9.75 8.44 -45.06
N ALA A 154 -10.71 7.55 -45.31
CA ALA A 154 -11.75 7.18 -44.35
C ALA A 154 -11.49 5.82 -43.69
N THR A 155 -11.81 5.70 -42.39
CA THR A 155 -11.82 4.40 -41.71
C THR A 155 -12.96 3.53 -42.23
N LYS A 156 -12.71 2.23 -42.44
CA LYS A 156 -13.74 1.28 -42.87
C LYS A 156 -14.85 1.24 -41.82
N GLN A 157 -16.11 1.26 -42.24
CA GLN A 157 -17.28 1.31 -41.34
C GLN A 157 -17.27 0.23 -40.25
N PRO A 158 -16.97 -1.06 -40.55
CA PRO A 158 -16.92 -2.10 -39.50
C PRO A 158 -15.82 -1.84 -38.46
N LEU A 159 -14.68 -1.28 -38.88
CA LEU A 159 -13.58 -0.95 -37.97
C LEU A 159 -13.96 0.23 -37.06
N ARG A 160 -14.67 1.23 -37.60
CA ARG A 160 -15.18 2.35 -36.83
C ARG A 160 -16.16 1.88 -35.75
N GLN A 161 -17.13 1.04 -36.11
CA GLN A 161 -18.08 0.45 -35.17
C GLN A 161 -17.38 -0.35 -34.07
N LEU A 162 -16.34 -1.12 -34.41
CA LEU A 162 -15.52 -1.82 -33.43
C LEU A 162 -14.87 -0.84 -32.45
N ILE A 163 -14.23 0.22 -32.94
CA ILE A 163 -13.60 1.24 -32.08
C ILE A 163 -14.64 1.90 -31.15
N GLU A 164 -15.82 2.26 -31.67
CA GLU A 164 -16.91 2.83 -30.87
C GLU A 164 -17.39 1.87 -29.77
N SER A 165 -17.50 0.57 -30.08
CA SER A 165 -17.89 -0.45 -29.11
C SER A 165 -16.85 -0.64 -28.00
N VAL A 166 -15.56 -0.69 -28.36
CA VAL A 166 -14.46 -0.83 -27.39
C VAL A 166 -14.40 0.37 -26.45
N LEU A 167 -14.56 1.59 -26.98
CA LEU A 167 -14.57 2.82 -26.17
C LEU A 167 -15.77 2.85 -25.21
N ARG A 168 -16.95 2.41 -25.67
CA ARG A 168 -18.15 2.32 -24.82
C ARG A 168 -17.98 1.29 -23.71
N ASN A 169 -17.45 0.11 -24.02
CA ASN A 169 -17.21 -0.94 -23.03
C ASN A 169 -16.14 -0.49 -22.02
N ALA A 170 -15.08 0.18 -22.48
CA ALA A 170 -14.07 0.75 -21.60
C ALA A 170 -14.65 1.80 -20.63
N SER A 171 -15.53 2.70 -21.10
CA SER A 171 -16.18 3.68 -20.21
C SER A 171 -17.06 3.01 -19.16
N VAL A 172 -17.84 1.99 -19.55
CA VAL A 172 -18.69 1.23 -18.62
C VAL A 172 -17.85 0.50 -17.57
N ALA A 173 -16.73 -0.12 -17.98
CA ALA A 173 -15.81 -0.79 -17.07
C ALA A 173 -15.15 0.20 -16.07
N ILE A 174 -14.77 1.39 -16.54
CA ILE A 174 -14.22 2.46 -15.68
C ILE A 174 -15.25 2.91 -14.65
N GLU A 175 -16.50 3.15 -15.05
CA GLU A 175 -17.57 3.54 -14.13
C GLU A 175 -17.89 2.45 -13.11
N ALA A 176 -17.93 1.19 -13.55
CA ALA A 176 -18.13 0.04 -12.67
C ALA A 176 -17.02 -0.05 -11.61
N GLU A 177 -15.75 0.07 -11.99
CA GLU A 177 -14.64 0.02 -11.03
C GLU A 177 -14.63 1.26 -10.12
N ARG A 178 -14.98 2.45 -10.65
CA ARG A 178 -15.11 3.68 -9.84
C ARG A 178 -16.21 3.53 -8.78
N SER A 179 -17.34 2.93 -9.14
CA SER A 179 -18.43 2.64 -8.20
C SER A 179 -18.00 1.64 -7.13
N ARG A 180 -17.25 0.60 -7.52
CA ARG A 180 -16.70 -0.41 -6.62
C ARG A 180 -15.71 0.21 -5.63
N GLN A 181 -14.81 1.07 -6.09
CA GLN A 181 -13.88 1.80 -5.23
C GLN A 181 -14.58 2.76 -4.28
N LEU A 182 -15.62 3.46 -4.74
CA LEU A 182 -16.42 4.34 -3.90
C LEU A 182 -17.14 3.53 -2.81
N SER A 183 -17.76 2.40 -3.17
CA SER A 183 -18.36 1.49 -2.18
C SER A 183 -17.33 0.95 -1.19
N ALA A 184 -16.15 0.52 -1.66
CA ALA A 184 -15.07 0.06 -0.79
C ALA A 184 -14.56 1.18 0.13
N ALA A 185 -14.42 2.40 -0.36
CA ALA A 185 -14.02 3.57 0.42
C ALA A 185 -15.08 3.93 1.47
N LEU A 186 -16.37 3.84 1.14
CA LEU A 186 -17.47 4.04 2.09
C LEU A 186 -17.50 2.95 3.17
N THR A 187 -17.30 1.69 2.81
CA THR A 187 -17.22 0.59 3.78
C THR A 187 -15.98 0.68 4.65
N ALA A 188 -14.87 1.17 4.09
CA ALA A 188 -13.59 1.27 4.77
C ALA A 188 -13.38 2.63 5.47
N LYS A 189 -14.34 3.56 5.42
CA LYS A 189 -14.34 4.73 6.29
C LYS A 189 -14.78 4.27 7.66
N VAL A 190 -13.83 4.26 8.59
CA VAL A 190 -14.09 4.11 10.03
C VAL A 190 -15.26 5.01 10.40
N SER A 191 -16.24 4.47 11.14
CA SER A 191 -17.39 5.29 11.54
C SER A 191 -16.87 6.52 12.30
N SER A 192 -17.39 7.70 11.96
CA SER A 192 -16.94 8.95 12.59
C SER A 192 -17.12 8.92 14.12
N SER A 193 -18.09 8.13 14.61
CA SER A 193 -18.28 7.81 16.03
C SER A 193 -17.12 7.05 16.65
N ASP A 194 -16.56 6.04 15.97
CA ASP A 194 -15.45 5.23 16.52
C ASP A 194 -14.17 6.06 16.61
N LEU A 195 -13.91 6.93 15.62
CA LEU A 195 -12.77 7.87 15.67
C LEU A 195 -12.89 8.86 16.83
N VAL A 196 -14.09 9.38 17.09
CA VAL A 196 -14.34 10.27 18.25
C VAL A 196 -14.15 9.51 19.56
N GLY A 197 -14.60 8.25 19.64
CA GLY A 197 -14.36 7.37 20.77
C GLY A 197 -12.87 7.13 21.05
N LEU A 198 -12.10 6.77 20.01
CA LEU A 198 -10.66 6.54 20.11
C LEU A 198 -9.89 7.80 20.53
N ARG A 199 -10.28 8.99 20.03
CA ARG A 199 -9.66 10.26 20.46
C ARG A 199 -9.93 10.57 21.93
N LYS A 200 -11.15 10.31 22.41
CA LYS A 200 -11.50 10.46 23.82
C LYS A 200 -10.71 9.49 24.70
N GLU A 201 -10.47 8.28 24.21
CA GLU A 201 -9.66 7.31 24.92
C GLU A 201 -8.19 7.68 24.95
N LEU A 202 -7.65 8.18 23.84
CA LEU A 202 -6.29 8.71 23.77
C LEU A 202 -6.10 9.87 24.77
N SER A 203 -7.04 10.80 24.86
CA SER A 203 -6.95 11.90 25.83
C SER A 203 -7.05 11.41 27.28
N SER A 204 -7.94 10.45 27.55
CA SER A 204 -8.05 9.82 28.88
C SER A 204 -6.79 9.03 29.26
N TRP A 205 -6.13 8.43 28.28
CA TRP A 205 -4.87 7.72 28.46
C TRP A 205 -3.74 8.71 28.73
N ALA A 206 -3.65 9.80 27.98
CA ALA A 206 -2.61 10.81 28.18
C ALA A 206 -2.70 11.45 29.58
N GLU A 207 -3.92 11.74 30.06
CA GLU A 207 -4.17 12.23 31.40
C GLU A 207 -3.73 11.21 32.48
N ARG A 208 -4.11 9.94 32.32
CA ARG A 208 -3.68 8.85 33.22
C ARG A 208 -2.17 8.64 33.19
N ALA A 209 -1.53 8.66 32.03
CA ALA A 209 -0.09 8.49 31.88
C ALA A 209 0.70 9.62 32.55
N HIS A 210 0.23 10.87 32.41
CA HIS A 210 0.84 12.01 33.11
C HIS A 210 0.65 11.94 34.62
N THR A 211 -0.50 11.43 35.08
CA THR A 211 -0.79 11.23 36.50
C THR A 211 0.05 10.10 37.08
N GLU A 212 0.12 8.95 36.41
CA GLU A 212 0.99 7.82 36.78
C GLU A 212 2.45 8.26 36.86
N LEU A 213 2.96 8.98 35.86
CA LEU A 213 4.34 9.47 35.86
C LEU A 213 4.64 10.32 37.10
N ARG A 214 3.72 11.22 37.46
CA ARG A 214 3.90 12.09 38.63
C ARG A 214 3.85 11.26 39.91
N ASP A 215 2.77 10.51 40.11
CA ASP A 215 2.50 9.83 41.37
C ASP A 215 3.49 8.70 41.64
N GLN A 216 3.80 7.87 40.63
CA GLN A 216 4.73 6.74 40.80
C GLN A 216 6.17 7.21 41.01
N LEU A 217 6.61 8.28 40.32
CA LEU A 217 7.94 8.86 40.56
C LEU A 217 8.01 9.59 41.90
N ASP A 218 6.96 10.29 42.32
CA ASP A 218 6.92 10.92 43.64
C ASP A 218 6.96 9.88 44.76
N ILE A 219 6.25 8.75 44.62
CA ILE A 219 6.34 7.61 45.54
C ILE A 219 7.75 7.02 45.54
N ALA A 220 8.36 6.85 44.35
CA ALA A 220 9.69 6.26 44.21
C ALA A 220 10.77 7.13 44.87
N PHE A 221 10.80 8.43 44.57
CA PHE A 221 11.80 9.37 45.07
C PHE A 221 11.57 9.78 46.54
N ASN A 222 10.32 9.83 47.01
CA ASN A 222 10.07 9.98 48.45
C ASN A 222 10.25 8.66 49.24
N GLY A 223 10.40 7.54 48.54
CA GLY A 223 10.53 6.21 49.10
C GLY A 223 11.79 6.01 49.95
N ARG A 224 11.72 5.02 50.85
CA ARG A 224 12.85 4.69 51.73
C ARG A 224 14.10 4.24 50.95
N ARG A 225 13.92 3.58 49.80
CA ARG A 225 15.02 3.09 48.95
C ARG A 225 15.83 4.26 48.37
N TRP A 226 15.16 5.25 47.79
CA TRP A 226 15.84 6.45 47.28
C TRP A 226 16.53 7.26 48.37
N ARG A 227 15.89 7.43 49.53
CA ARG A 227 16.52 8.09 50.71
C ARG A 227 17.74 7.33 51.26
N LYS A 228 17.91 6.03 50.96
CA LYS A 228 19.13 5.29 51.32
C LYS A 228 20.34 5.73 50.49
N LEU A 229 20.15 6.41 49.37
CA LEU A 229 21.21 7.06 48.61
C LEU A 229 21.59 8.43 49.20
N GLY A 230 21.54 8.57 50.52
CA GLY A 230 22.04 9.77 51.21
C GLY A 230 23.56 9.80 51.18
N TRP A 231 24.14 11.00 51.11
CA TRP A 231 25.59 11.22 50.95
C TRP A 231 26.45 10.33 51.86
N TRP A 232 26.15 10.30 53.16
CA TRP A 232 26.94 9.54 54.14
C TRP A 232 26.90 8.00 53.92
N LYS A 233 25.87 7.46 53.26
CA LYS A 233 25.74 6.03 52.98
C LYS A 233 26.55 5.60 51.76
N LEU A 234 26.88 6.52 50.86
CA LEU A 234 27.63 6.21 49.63
C LEU A 234 29.01 5.63 49.91
N PHE A 235 29.64 6.02 51.01
CA PHE A 235 30.95 5.46 51.42
C PHE A 235 30.94 3.94 51.60
N TRP A 236 29.77 3.36 51.90
CA TRP A 236 29.60 1.92 52.13
C TRP A 236 28.77 1.22 51.05
N ARG A 237 28.02 1.99 50.25
CA ARG A 237 26.98 1.50 49.34
C ARG A 237 26.97 2.27 48.03
N VAL A 238 28.14 2.57 47.47
CA VAL A 238 28.22 3.27 46.18
C VAL A 238 27.65 2.42 45.05
N ASP A 239 27.73 1.09 45.18
CA ASP A 239 27.24 0.14 44.18
C ASP A 239 25.70 -0.03 44.20
N ASP A 240 25.03 0.33 45.30
CA ASP A 240 23.56 0.30 45.40
C ASP A 240 22.89 1.36 44.51
N VAL A 241 23.63 2.39 44.03
CA VAL A 241 23.10 3.51 43.24
C VAL A 241 22.45 3.02 41.95
N SER A 242 23.17 2.22 41.16
CA SER A 242 22.65 1.72 39.89
C SER A 242 21.49 0.76 40.10
N MET A 243 21.62 -0.17 41.06
CA MET A 243 20.55 -1.10 41.40
C MET A 243 19.25 -0.37 41.78
N ILE A 244 19.32 0.64 42.67
CA ILE A 244 18.14 1.37 43.12
C ILE A 244 17.55 2.24 42.00
N ALA A 245 18.39 2.89 41.20
CA ALA A 245 17.94 3.72 40.09
C ALA A 245 17.26 2.89 38.99
N SER A 246 17.86 1.75 38.59
CA SER A 246 17.27 0.82 37.63
C SER A 246 15.99 0.16 38.16
N ASP A 247 15.93 -0.17 39.46
CA ASP A 247 14.72 -0.70 40.11
C ASP A 247 13.54 0.29 40.03
N ILE A 248 13.81 1.59 40.28
CA ILE A 248 12.81 2.65 40.14
C ILE A 248 12.32 2.74 38.69
N LEU A 249 13.23 2.73 37.70
CA LEU A 249 12.86 2.81 36.29
C LEU A 249 12.07 1.57 35.83
N ASN A 250 12.40 0.38 36.30
CA ASN A 250 11.73 -0.85 35.87
C ASN A 250 10.35 -1.03 36.50
N GLN A 251 10.13 -0.55 37.73
CA GLN A 251 8.87 -0.78 38.45
C GLN A 251 7.91 0.41 38.44
N ARG A 252 8.41 1.63 38.27
CA ARG A 252 7.64 2.87 38.53
C ARG A 252 7.59 3.83 37.35
N PHE A 253 8.37 3.58 36.29
CA PHE A 253 8.37 4.43 35.11
C PHE A 253 7.34 3.94 34.08
N LEU A 254 6.14 4.53 34.11
CA LEU A 254 5.10 4.38 33.07
C LEU A 254 4.77 2.92 32.71
N THR A 255 4.68 2.04 33.70
CA THR A 255 4.45 0.61 33.48
C THR A 255 3.00 0.30 33.12
N ASP A 256 2.05 1.07 33.64
CA ASP A 256 0.64 0.86 33.35
C ASP A 256 0.23 1.61 32.07
N ALA A 257 0.71 2.85 31.88
CA ALA A 257 0.56 3.59 30.64
C ALA A 257 1.10 2.83 29.42
N GLU A 258 2.19 2.07 29.57
CA GLU A 258 2.72 1.19 28.54
C GLU A 258 1.74 0.05 28.16
N LYS A 259 1.09 -0.58 29.14
CA LYS A 259 0.07 -1.61 28.86
C LYS A 259 -1.17 -1.02 28.21
N GLU A 260 -1.59 0.14 28.68
CA GLU A 260 -2.78 0.83 28.17
C GLU A 260 -2.58 1.32 26.73
N VAL A 261 -1.37 1.78 26.37
CA VAL A 261 -1.11 2.17 24.97
C VAL A 261 -1.09 0.97 24.03
N ILE A 262 -0.61 -0.19 24.50
CA ILE A 262 -0.70 -1.45 23.72
C ILE A 262 -2.17 -1.81 23.47
N PHE A 263 -3.02 -1.69 24.49
CA PHE A 263 -4.46 -1.91 24.35
C PHE A 263 -5.11 -0.90 23.40
N LEU A 264 -4.78 0.39 23.53
CA LEU A 264 -5.29 1.44 22.64
C LEU A 264 -4.86 1.21 21.18
N ALA A 265 -3.60 0.81 20.95
CA ALA A 265 -3.11 0.44 19.62
C ALA A 265 -3.91 -0.73 19.03
N GLY A 266 -4.25 -1.74 19.84
CA GLY A 266 -5.14 -2.83 19.43
C GLY A 266 -6.52 -2.35 18.98
N ARG A 267 -7.10 -1.38 19.69
CA ARG A 267 -8.40 -0.79 19.34
C ARG A 267 -8.36 0.09 18.09
N VAL A 268 -7.24 0.79 17.87
CA VAL A 268 -7.01 1.54 16.62
C VAL A 268 -6.92 0.59 15.42
N VAL A 269 -6.33 -0.59 15.60
CA VAL A 269 -6.31 -1.65 14.58
C VAL A 269 -7.71 -2.24 14.37
N GLU A 270 -8.44 -2.56 15.45
CA GLU A 270 -9.83 -3.07 15.38
C GLU A 270 -10.77 -2.11 14.64
N ALA A 271 -10.62 -0.80 14.87
CA ALA A 271 -11.41 0.22 14.20
C ALA A 271 -11.08 0.40 12.71
N GLY A 272 -10.10 -0.34 12.16
CA GLY A 272 -9.73 -0.26 10.75
C GLY A 272 -9.03 1.04 10.35
N ALA A 273 -8.59 1.86 11.31
CA ALA A 273 -7.81 3.08 11.05
C ALA A 273 -6.41 2.76 10.49
N LEU A 274 -5.91 1.54 10.74
CA LEU A 274 -4.71 0.98 10.14
C LEU A 274 -5.12 -0.11 9.15
N LYS A 275 -5.42 0.28 7.90
CA LYS A 275 -5.91 -0.67 6.87
C LYS A 275 -4.88 -1.72 6.46
N GLN A 276 -3.61 -1.54 6.80
CA GLN A 276 -2.54 -2.51 6.53
C GLN A 276 -1.53 -2.41 7.66
N ILE A 277 -1.31 -3.49 8.41
CA ILE A 277 0.05 -3.78 8.89
C ILE A 277 0.73 -4.29 7.61
N PRO A 278 1.52 -3.49 6.89
CA PRO A 278 2.06 -3.93 5.62
C PRO A 278 3.00 -5.08 5.93
N GLU A 279 2.74 -6.26 5.35
CA GLU A 279 3.61 -7.43 5.50
C GLU A 279 5.02 -7.16 4.94
N ALA A 280 5.27 -6.04 4.27
CA ALA A 280 6.60 -5.51 4.01
C ALA A 280 6.57 -4.02 3.63
N SER A 281 6.66 -3.10 4.60
CA SER A 281 7.18 -1.73 4.34
C SER A 281 7.66 -1.05 5.65
N PRO A 282 8.87 -0.46 5.71
CA PRO A 282 9.65 -0.25 6.93
C PRO A 282 9.31 1.05 7.68
N LYS A 283 8.08 1.55 7.56
CA LYS A 283 7.67 2.80 8.22
C LYS A 283 6.76 2.45 9.40
N ASN A 284 7.37 2.09 10.53
CA ASN A 284 6.68 2.04 11.81
C ASN A 284 6.00 3.39 12.04
N TRP A 285 4.68 3.47 11.83
CA TRP A 285 3.89 4.68 12.11
C TRP A 285 4.03 5.12 13.58
N ALA A 286 4.26 4.12 14.43
CA ALA A 286 4.49 4.19 15.86
C ALA A 286 5.84 4.83 16.26
N TYR A 287 6.79 4.97 15.33
CA TYR A 287 8.10 5.54 15.58
C TYR A 287 8.41 6.65 14.57
N LYS A 288 8.08 7.88 14.95
CA LYS A 288 8.53 9.07 14.23
C LYS A 288 9.97 9.32 14.66
N ARG A 289 10.94 8.65 14.02
CA ARG A 289 12.33 9.08 14.13
C ARG A 289 12.34 10.54 13.68
N GLU A 290 12.73 11.46 14.55
CA GLU A 290 13.27 12.74 14.09
C GLU A 290 14.50 12.35 13.28
N ILE A 291 14.32 12.19 11.97
CA ILE A 291 15.44 12.11 11.05
C ILE A 291 16.09 13.48 11.21
N GLN A 292 17.13 13.55 12.03
CA GLN A 292 18.11 14.61 11.89
C GLN A 292 18.50 14.50 10.42
N GLU A 293 18.12 15.47 9.60
CA GLU A 293 18.46 15.50 8.19
C GLU A 293 19.99 15.49 8.12
N HIS A 294 20.60 14.31 8.06
CA HIS A 294 21.94 14.16 7.54
C HIS A 294 21.79 14.67 6.12
N ALA A 295 22.30 15.90 5.89
CA ALA A 295 22.22 16.57 4.60
C ALA A 295 22.49 15.54 3.52
N LYS A 296 21.52 15.32 2.63
CA LYS A 296 21.63 14.32 1.56
C LYS A 296 22.96 14.58 0.83
N LEU A 297 23.96 13.75 1.10
CA LEU A 297 25.26 13.85 0.45
C LEU A 297 25.02 13.54 -1.03
N GLN A 298 25.01 14.59 -1.85
CA GLN A 298 25.00 14.44 -3.29
C GLN A 298 26.39 13.96 -3.72
N LEU A 299 26.42 12.92 -4.55
CA LEU A 299 27.65 12.35 -5.09
C LEU A 299 28.42 13.44 -5.84
N GLY A 300 29.61 13.81 -5.34
CA GLY A 300 30.44 14.90 -5.87
C GLY A 300 30.63 16.11 -4.95
N SER A 301 29.99 16.15 -3.78
CA SER A 301 30.26 17.18 -2.76
C SER A 301 31.48 16.80 -1.88
N SER A 302 32.30 17.80 -1.52
CA SER A 302 33.43 17.60 -0.60
C SER A 302 32.90 17.14 0.77
N PRO A 303 33.50 16.10 1.38
CA PRO A 303 33.08 15.68 2.71
C PRO A 303 33.24 16.84 3.70
N PRO A 304 32.28 17.04 4.63
CA PRO A 304 32.44 18.00 5.71
C PRO A 304 33.65 17.62 6.57
N PRO A 305 34.36 18.59 7.18
CA PRO A 305 35.50 18.31 8.02
C PRO A 305 35.07 17.42 9.20
N PRO A 306 35.84 16.37 9.54
CA PRO A 306 35.47 15.44 10.59
C PRO A 306 35.38 16.19 11.93
N VAL A 307 34.25 16.04 12.61
CA VAL A 307 34.09 16.55 13.98
C VAL A 307 34.64 15.48 14.92
N ILE A 308 35.26 15.86 16.03
CA ILE A 308 35.84 14.92 17.02
C ILE A 308 34.80 13.90 17.53
N GLN A 309 33.51 14.21 17.42
CA GLN A 309 32.40 13.31 17.75
C GLN A 309 32.30 12.09 16.81
N ASP A 310 32.82 12.16 15.58
CA ASP A 310 32.83 11.04 14.61
C ASP A 310 33.98 10.04 14.89
N LEU A 311 34.98 10.43 15.68
CA LEU A 311 36.12 9.60 16.07
C LEU A 311 35.91 8.88 17.41
N ILE A 312 34.85 9.23 18.12
CA ILE A 312 34.44 8.58 19.36
C ILE A 312 33.21 7.76 18.98
N GLU A 313 33.35 6.44 18.89
CA GLU A 313 32.21 5.52 18.85
C GLU A 313 31.29 5.89 20.02
N SER A 314 30.19 6.56 19.70
CA SER A 314 29.18 6.89 20.69
C SER A 314 28.41 5.60 20.95
N PRO A 315 28.02 5.28 22.20
CA PRO A 315 27.14 4.14 22.48
C PRO A 315 25.83 4.16 21.68
N ARG A 316 25.49 5.30 21.05
CA ARG A 316 24.40 5.47 20.08
C ARG A 316 24.51 4.55 18.87
N ASP A 317 25.72 4.14 18.48
CA ASP A 317 25.96 3.27 17.33
C ASP A 317 25.73 1.77 17.66
N HIS A 318 25.59 1.43 18.94
CA HIS A 318 25.40 0.06 19.42
C HIS A 318 23.95 -0.28 19.80
N LEU A 319 22.98 0.60 19.57
CA LEU A 319 21.59 0.19 19.64
C LEU A 319 21.34 -0.80 18.49
N PRO A 320 21.02 -2.09 18.76
CA PRO A 320 20.71 -3.02 17.70
C PRO A 320 19.37 -2.60 17.08
N VAL A 321 19.40 -1.80 16.01
CA VAL A 321 18.18 -1.45 15.25
C VAL A 321 17.84 -2.62 14.32
N ASN A 322 17.71 -3.83 14.88
CA ASN A 322 16.70 -4.77 14.41
C ASN A 322 15.46 -4.52 15.27
N VAL A 323 14.85 -3.35 15.07
CA VAL A 323 13.55 -3.04 15.68
C VAL A 323 12.58 -3.99 15.00
N LYS A 324 12.30 -5.12 15.65
CA LYS A 324 11.12 -5.92 15.33
C LYS A 324 9.96 -4.94 15.22
N LEU A 325 9.30 -4.93 14.06
CA LEU A 325 8.18 -4.03 13.80
C LEU A 325 7.09 -4.38 14.83
N HIS A 326 6.79 -3.46 15.73
CA HIS A 326 5.71 -3.63 16.69
C HIS A 326 4.54 -2.74 16.28
N PRO A 327 3.29 -3.22 16.38
CA PRO A 327 2.11 -2.45 15.97
C PRO A 327 1.73 -1.31 16.92
N TRP A 328 2.54 -1.01 17.95
CA TRP A 328 2.29 0.03 18.95
C TRP A 328 3.54 0.92 19.15
N PRO A 329 3.37 2.16 19.64
CA PRO A 329 4.47 3.09 19.87
C PRO A 329 5.43 2.62 20.98
N LEU A 330 6.74 2.73 20.72
CA LEU A 330 7.81 2.25 21.60
C LEU A 330 8.53 3.36 22.38
N HIS A 331 7.98 4.59 22.41
CA HIS A 331 8.65 5.73 23.06
C HIS A 331 8.90 5.48 24.56
N ILE A 332 7.94 4.93 25.30
CA ILE A 332 8.07 4.64 26.74
C ILE A 332 9.19 3.61 27.03
N PRO A 333 9.18 2.40 26.43
CA PRO A 333 10.25 1.43 26.67
C PRO A 333 11.60 1.89 26.12
N ALA A 334 11.62 2.65 25.02
CA ALA A 334 12.86 3.26 24.51
C ALA A 334 13.46 4.26 25.51
N THR A 335 12.65 5.15 26.08
CA THR A 335 13.10 6.11 27.10
C THR A 335 13.54 5.39 28.37
N ARG A 336 12.84 4.34 28.82
CA ARG A 336 13.28 3.53 29.98
C ARG A 336 14.67 2.92 29.74
N THR A 337 14.90 2.39 28.54
CA THR A 337 16.18 1.82 28.13
C THR A 337 17.28 2.88 28.09
N TYR A 338 16.99 4.04 27.49
CA TYR A 338 17.88 5.21 27.45
C TYR A 338 18.30 5.65 28.86
N LEU A 339 17.33 5.84 29.77
CA LEU A 339 17.62 6.23 31.15
C LEU A 339 18.47 5.15 31.86
N SER A 340 18.16 3.87 31.66
CA SER A 340 18.90 2.77 32.27
C SER A 340 20.33 2.63 31.74
N GLN A 341 20.60 2.97 30.48
CA GLN A 341 21.90 2.77 29.84
C GLN A 341 22.80 4.02 29.91
N GLU A 342 22.22 5.22 29.84
CA GLU A 342 22.99 6.46 29.81
C GLU A 342 23.03 7.16 31.18
N THR A 343 21.86 7.40 31.79
CA THR A 343 21.79 8.28 32.97
C THR A 343 22.12 7.56 34.27
N VAL A 344 21.73 6.28 34.40
CA VAL A 344 22.03 5.46 35.60
C VAL A 344 23.54 5.23 35.78
N PRO A 345 24.31 4.78 34.76
CA PRO A 345 25.75 4.62 34.91
C PRO A 345 26.47 5.95 35.14
N ALA A 346 26.01 7.05 34.53
CA ALA A 346 26.55 8.38 34.77
C ALA A 346 26.37 8.82 36.23
N LEU A 347 25.20 8.55 36.83
CA LEU A 347 24.94 8.83 38.24
C LEU A 347 25.85 7.99 39.16
N GLN A 348 26.06 6.71 38.84
CA GLN A 348 26.98 5.83 39.58
C GLN A 348 28.43 6.33 39.48
N ALA A 349 28.91 6.67 38.29
CA ALA A 349 30.26 7.18 38.08
C ALA A 349 30.49 8.50 38.83
N LEU A 350 29.47 9.38 38.88
CA LEU A 350 29.50 10.60 39.68
C LEU A 350 29.60 10.27 41.17
N ALA A 351 28.80 9.32 41.67
CA ALA A 351 28.85 8.90 43.07
C ALA A 351 30.25 8.38 43.45
N GLN A 352 30.81 7.47 42.64
CA GLN A 352 32.16 6.92 42.84
C GLN A 352 33.23 8.02 42.80
N LYS A 353 33.15 8.94 41.83
CA LYS A 353 34.04 10.09 41.72
C LYS A 353 34.00 10.98 42.96
N LEU A 354 32.81 11.27 43.49
CA LEU A 354 32.68 12.09 44.69
C LEU A 354 33.27 11.40 45.92
N VAL A 355 33.06 10.09 46.09
CA VAL A 355 33.65 9.31 47.20
C VAL A 355 35.18 9.28 47.10
N LEU A 356 35.74 9.07 45.91
CA LEU A 356 37.19 9.11 45.72
C LEU A 356 37.78 10.51 45.96
N GLN A 357 37.08 11.56 45.51
CA GLN A 357 37.49 12.94 45.76
C GLN A 357 37.48 13.28 47.25
N THR A 358 36.51 12.80 48.03
CA THR A 358 36.48 13.06 49.48
C THR A 358 37.52 12.28 50.23
N LEU A 359 37.76 11.01 49.87
CA LEU A 359 38.86 10.23 50.44
C LEU A 359 40.21 10.89 50.16
N SER A 360 40.46 11.34 48.92
CA SER A 360 41.71 12.01 48.54
C SER A 360 41.89 13.37 49.21
N THR A 361 40.84 14.20 49.26
CA THR A 361 40.95 15.52 49.91
C THR A 361 41.04 15.41 51.43
N SER A 362 40.35 14.44 52.04
CA SER A 362 40.46 14.16 53.47
C SER A 362 41.83 13.59 53.84
N SER A 363 42.40 12.70 53.02
CA SER A 363 43.74 12.16 53.25
C SER A 363 44.80 13.25 53.12
N LEU A 364 44.71 14.10 52.10
CA LEU A 364 45.62 15.24 51.94
C LEU A 364 45.49 16.25 53.09
N ALA A 365 44.27 16.56 53.53
CA ALA A 365 44.05 17.44 54.68
C ALA A 365 44.63 16.85 55.98
N THR A 366 44.52 15.53 56.16
CA THR A 366 45.07 14.82 57.32
C THR A 366 46.60 14.79 57.28
N VAL A 367 47.21 14.47 56.14
CA VAL A 367 48.67 14.51 55.94
C VAL A 367 49.20 15.92 56.15
N PHE A 368 48.53 16.94 55.63
CA PHE A 368 48.90 18.34 55.81
C PHE A 368 48.85 18.75 57.28
N GLY A 369 47.80 18.37 58.02
CA GLY A 369 47.73 18.59 59.46
C GLY A 369 48.85 17.86 60.23
N GLY A 370 49.17 16.62 59.86
CA GLY A 370 50.28 15.86 60.43
C GLY A 370 51.66 16.48 60.15
N LEU A 371 51.88 16.99 58.93
CA LEU A 371 53.09 17.72 58.58
C LEU A 371 53.20 19.04 59.35
N ILE A 372 52.11 19.77 59.56
CA ILE A 372 52.10 20.97 60.41
C ILE A 372 52.49 20.62 61.85
N TYR A 373 51.97 19.50 62.38
CA TYR A 373 52.31 19.02 63.71
C TYR A 373 53.81 18.67 63.84
N LEU A 374 54.39 18.02 62.83
CA LEU A 374 55.82 17.66 62.82
C LEU A 374 56.77 18.84 62.52
N SER A 375 56.28 19.85 61.79
CA SER A 375 57.08 20.99 61.29
C SER A 375 57.21 22.13 62.30
N SER A 376 56.22 22.33 63.17
CA SER A 376 56.21 23.47 64.09
C SER A 376 56.85 23.16 65.45
N VAL A 377 57.78 24.01 65.87
CA VAL A 377 58.41 23.98 67.22
C VAL A 377 57.48 24.56 68.30
N SER A 378 56.37 25.22 67.91
CA SER A 378 55.49 25.98 68.82
C SER A 378 53.99 25.66 68.74
N ASN A 379 53.53 24.88 67.74
CA ASN A 379 52.09 24.61 67.59
C ASN A 379 51.64 23.42 68.44
N THR A 380 50.52 23.59 69.13
CA THR A 380 49.92 22.53 69.93
C THR A 380 49.14 21.55 69.06
N LEU A 381 48.94 20.32 69.56
CA LEU A 381 48.13 19.26 68.92
C LEU A 381 46.74 19.78 68.48
N TYR A 382 46.20 20.77 69.21
CA TYR A 382 44.90 21.37 68.97
C TYR A 382 44.84 22.17 67.64
N GLU A 383 45.88 22.96 67.34
CA GLU A 383 45.91 23.81 66.14
C GLU A 383 46.11 23.00 64.86
N ALA A 384 47.00 22.00 64.89
CA ALA A 384 47.23 21.09 63.77
C ALA A 384 45.98 20.20 63.51
N GLY A 385 45.34 19.73 64.58
CA GLY A 385 44.10 18.96 64.51
C GLY A 385 42.92 19.78 63.95
N ALA A 386 42.82 21.06 64.30
CA ALA A 386 41.79 21.95 63.78
C ALA A 386 41.88 22.13 62.26
N VAL A 387 43.08 22.30 61.70
CA VAL A 387 43.29 22.43 60.25
C VAL A 387 42.88 21.15 59.50
N ALA A 388 43.26 19.98 60.01
CA ALA A 388 42.85 18.70 59.43
C ALA A 388 41.32 18.51 59.50
N ALA A 389 40.71 18.75 60.66
CA ALA A 389 39.27 18.63 60.86
C ALA A 389 38.48 19.58 59.95
N LEU A 390 38.92 20.84 59.81
CA LEU A 390 38.29 21.81 58.92
C LEU A 390 38.36 21.37 57.45
N GLY A 391 39.51 20.86 57.00
CA GLY A 391 39.65 20.33 55.64
C GLY A 391 38.71 19.15 55.36
N VAL A 392 38.59 18.22 56.31
CA VAL A 392 37.68 17.07 56.22
C VAL A 392 36.22 17.52 56.19
N VAL A 393 35.79 18.36 57.12
CA VAL A 393 34.39 18.86 57.18
C VAL A 393 34.04 19.68 55.93
N PHE A 394 34.95 20.52 55.46
CA PHE A 394 34.77 21.29 54.23
C PHE A 394 34.60 20.37 53.01
N SER A 395 35.43 19.32 52.89
CA SER A 395 35.34 18.35 51.79
C SER A 395 34.00 17.61 51.81
N LEU A 396 33.56 17.15 52.99
CA LEU A 396 32.28 16.44 53.16
C LEU A 396 31.10 17.33 52.80
N ARG A 397 31.07 18.57 53.31
CA ARG A 397 29.98 19.52 53.02
C ARG A 397 29.89 19.87 51.54
N ARG A 398 31.04 20.14 50.90
CA ARG A 398 31.09 20.48 49.47
C ARG A 398 30.59 19.32 48.60
N MET A 399 30.97 18.10 48.95
CA MET A 399 30.65 16.92 48.12
C MET A 399 29.25 16.38 48.41
N GLN A 400 28.75 16.53 49.64
CA GLN A 400 27.33 16.35 49.96
C GLN A 400 26.46 17.25 49.08
N GLY A 401 26.79 18.55 48.99
CA GLY A 401 26.04 19.48 48.15
C GLY A 401 26.01 19.05 46.69
N LYS A 402 27.17 18.67 46.12
CA LYS A 402 27.23 18.15 44.74
C LYS A 402 26.39 16.90 44.53
N TRP A 403 26.41 15.98 45.48
CA TRP A 403 25.63 14.74 45.40
C TRP A 403 24.12 15.02 45.46
N GLU A 404 23.67 15.84 46.40
CA GLU A 404 22.26 16.19 46.53
C GLU A 404 21.76 16.93 45.27
N THR A 405 22.56 17.85 44.72
CA THR A 405 22.25 18.51 43.45
C THR A 405 22.17 17.52 42.30
N ALA A 406 23.12 16.58 42.18
CA ALA A 406 23.10 15.55 41.14
C ALA A 406 21.86 14.64 41.25
N ARG A 407 21.47 14.30 42.48
CA ARG A 407 20.27 13.51 42.75
C ARG A 407 19.01 14.25 42.32
N THR A 408 18.85 15.51 42.71
CA THR A 408 17.69 16.33 42.30
C THR A 408 17.67 16.60 40.80
N PHE A 409 18.85 16.71 40.16
CA PHE A 409 18.96 16.87 38.73
C PHE A 409 18.47 15.62 37.99
N TRP A 410 18.94 14.44 38.40
CA TRP A 410 18.51 13.17 37.82
C TRP A 410 17.02 12.90 38.04
N GLU A 411 16.50 13.23 39.23
CA GLU A 411 15.06 13.19 39.51
C GLU A 411 14.24 14.10 38.56
N GLY A 412 14.80 15.24 38.16
CA GLY A 412 14.21 16.13 37.16
C GLY A 412 14.32 15.57 35.74
N GLU A 413 15.48 15.04 35.38
CA GLU A 413 15.73 14.43 34.07
C GLU A 413 14.78 13.26 33.79
N VAL A 414 14.60 12.34 34.75
CA VAL A 414 13.66 11.21 34.62
C VAL A 414 12.22 11.70 34.41
N ARG A 415 11.81 12.78 35.09
CA ARG A 415 10.46 13.36 34.93
C ARG A 415 10.29 14.00 33.56
N GLU A 416 11.28 14.76 33.09
CA GLU A 416 11.21 15.44 31.79
C GLU A 416 11.26 14.45 30.63
N GLU A 417 12.14 13.45 30.68
CA GLU A 417 12.19 12.40 29.68
C GLU A 417 10.90 11.55 29.68
N GLY A 418 10.32 11.28 30.85
CA GLY A 418 9.00 10.67 30.95
C GLY A 418 7.89 11.50 30.29
N ARG A 419 7.88 12.83 30.50
CA ARG A 419 6.90 13.73 29.86
C ARG A 419 7.07 13.76 28.34
N LYS A 420 8.30 13.77 27.84
CA LYS A 420 8.60 13.70 26.40
C LYS A 420 8.13 12.38 25.80
N ALA A 421 8.36 11.26 26.49
CA ALA A 421 7.92 9.94 26.05
C ALA A 421 6.39 9.88 25.87
N VAL A 422 5.62 10.36 26.86
CA VAL A 422 4.15 10.40 26.80
C VAL A 422 3.66 11.27 25.63
N ARG A 423 4.24 12.47 25.45
CA ARG A 423 3.90 13.34 24.31
C ARG A 423 4.25 12.73 22.96
N GLY A 424 5.37 12.01 22.88
CA GLY A 424 5.78 11.30 21.67
C GLY A 424 4.78 10.21 21.27
N VAL A 425 4.27 9.46 22.25
CA VAL A 425 3.19 8.49 22.04
C VAL A 425 1.90 9.17 21.59
N GLU A 426 1.47 10.23 22.29
CA GLU A 426 0.25 10.98 21.95
C GLU A 426 0.30 11.50 20.51
N GLY A 427 1.41 12.14 20.12
CA GLY A 427 1.60 12.64 18.76
C GLY A 427 1.62 11.54 17.70
N ALA A 428 2.18 10.37 18.01
CA ALA A 428 2.20 9.23 17.10
C ALA A 428 0.81 8.63 16.87
N VAL A 429 0.02 8.45 17.94
CA VAL A 429 -1.35 7.91 17.83
C VAL A 429 -2.28 8.95 17.19
N ASN A 430 -2.20 10.21 17.60
CA ASN A 430 -3.01 11.27 17.01
C ASN A 430 -2.74 11.44 15.50
N GLY A 431 -1.48 11.32 15.07
CA GLY A 431 -1.10 11.36 13.65
C GLY A 431 -1.70 10.24 12.79
N VAL A 432 -2.09 9.11 13.39
CA VAL A 432 -2.86 8.05 12.71
C VAL A 432 -4.35 8.39 12.69
N LEU A 433 -4.88 8.88 13.81
CA LEU A 433 -6.29 9.28 13.93
C LEU A 433 -6.67 10.52 13.11
N GLU A 434 -5.69 11.30 12.64
CA GLU A 434 -5.88 12.47 11.77
C GLU A 434 -5.81 12.17 10.27
N LYS A 435 -5.41 10.96 9.85
CA LYS A 435 -5.27 10.60 8.42
C LYS A 435 -6.39 9.69 7.91
N PRO A 436 -7.58 10.22 7.58
CA PRO A 436 -8.61 9.45 6.87
C PRO A 436 -8.46 9.49 5.34
N ASP A 437 -7.73 10.45 4.76
CA ASP A 437 -7.78 10.75 3.31
C ASP A 437 -6.40 10.61 2.63
N GLN A 438 -5.84 9.40 2.61
CA GLN A 438 -4.88 9.08 1.54
C GLN A 438 -5.67 8.56 0.33
N PRO A 439 -5.55 9.20 -0.85
CA PRO A 439 -6.15 8.68 -2.07
C PRO A 439 -5.66 7.26 -2.29
N LEU A 440 -6.58 6.37 -2.65
CA LEU A 440 -6.23 4.98 -2.89
C LEU A 440 -5.33 4.95 -4.12
N GLU A 441 -4.28 4.13 -4.09
CA GLU A 441 -3.28 4.05 -5.16
C GLU A 441 -3.90 3.79 -6.55
N GLY A 442 -5.12 3.22 -6.59
CA GLY A 442 -5.91 3.00 -7.80
C GLY A 442 -6.63 4.23 -8.40
N ASP A 443 -6.76 5.34 -7.68
CA ASP A 443 -7.43 6.55 -8.19
C ASP A 443 -6.66 7.15 -9.38
N LEU A 444 -5.32 7.14 -9.29
CA LEU A 444 -4.42 7.68 -10.33
C LEU A 444 -4.41 6.83 -11.62
N GLU A 445 -4.63 5.53 -11.52
CA GLU A 445 -4.69 4.65 -12.69
C GLU A 445 -6.03 4.79 -13.41
N LEU A 446 -7.12 4.93 -12.66
CA LEU A 446 -8.46 5.20 -13.20
C LEU A 446 -8.54 6.54 -13.92
N GLU A 447 -7.92 7.61 -13.37
CA GLU A 447 -7.86 8.91 -14.04
C GLU A 447 -7.11 8.82 -15.39
N LYS A 448 -5.97 8.12 -15.43
CA LYS A 448 -5.23 7.91 -16.68
C LYS A 448 -6.05 7.11 -17.71
N ALA A 449 -6.81 6.12 -17.26
CA ALA A 449 -7.67 5.32 -18.13
C ALA A 449 -8.80 6.18 -18.72
N ALA A 450 -9.43 7.02 -17.90
CA ALA A 450 -10.46 7.95 -18.35
C ALA A 450 -9.92 8.95 -19.39
N ASP A 451 -8.77 9.56 -19.12
CA ASP A 451 -8.10 10.48 -20.06
C ASP A 451 -7.77 9.83 -21.40
N ALA A 452 -7.37 8.55 -21.39
CA ALA A 452 -7.08 7.80 -22.62
C ALA A 452 -8.33 7.55 -23.46
N VAL A 453 -9.46 7.20 -22.82
CA VAL A 453 -10.75 7.00 -23.51
C VAL A 453 -11.24 8.31 -24.13
N GLU A 454 -11.14 9.43 -23.42
CA GLU A 454 -11.56 10.75 -23.93
C GLU A 454 -10.74 11.17 -25.16
N LYS A 455 -9.41 11.00 -25.13
CA LYS A 455 -8.54 11.30 -26.28
C LYS A 455 -8.85 10.43 -27.49
N ALA A 456 -9.12 9.15 -27.27
CA ALA A 456 -9.47 8.23 -28.35
C ALA A 456 -10.84 8.56 -28.98
N GLN A 457 -11.83 8.96 -28.18
CA GLN A 457 -13.11 9.45 -28.67
C GLN A 457 -12.95 10.73 -29.50
N ALA A 458 -12.14 11.69 -29.03
CA ALA A 458 -11.87 12.91 -29.79
C ALA A 458 -11.24 12.63 -31.16
N ALA A 459 -10.21 11.77 -31.21
CA ALA A 459 -9.55 11.38 -32.46
C ALA A 459 -10.50 10.66 -33.45
N LEU A 460 -11.44 9.87 -32.94
CA LEU A 460 -12.45 9.19 -33.76
C LEU A 460 -13.45 10.18 -34.38
N THR A 461 -13.78 11.27 -33.67
CA THR A 461 -14.68 12.31 -34.21
C THR A 461 -14.03 13.18 -35.27
N GLU A 462 -12.70 13.37 -35.21
CA GLU A 462 -11.93 14.13 -36.21
C GLU A 462 -11.70 13.38 -37.52
N THR A 463 -11.67 12.04 -37.50
CA THR A 463 -11.42 11.18 -38.68
C THR A 463 -12.68 10.91 -39.52
N ARG A 464 -13.58 11.89 -39.62
CA ARG A 464 -14.89 11.76 -40.27
C ARG A 464 -14.82 11.77 -41.79
#